data_AF-A0A2H5X660-F1
#
_entry.id   AF-A0A2H5X660-F1
#
_cell.length_a   1.000
_cell.length_b   1.000
_cell.length_c   1.000
_cell.angle_alpha   90.00
_cell.angle_beta   90.00
_cell.angle_gamma   90.00
#
_symmetry.space_group_name_H-M   'P 1'
#
loop_
_entity.id
_entity.type
_entity.pdbx_description
1 polymer ?
#
loop_
_entity_poly.entity_id
_entity_poly.type
_entity_poly.pdbx_seq_one_letter_code
_entity_poly.pdbx_strand_id
1 'polypeptide(L)'
;MNYLLDTNQWSYLQERHQQVVAHLRQLPDDATLFMSVVSQAELLTGIELVANTRREKELRSLYQEVIAMATEILPVTSGIALQFAKIHAALRRKGRPVETNDIWIAATALAHNLILVTSDEHFRYIDGLSVEDWTQE
;
A
#
# COMPACT_ATOMS: atom_id res chain seq x y z
N MET A 1 8.83 -1.34 -14.16
CA MET A 1 8.30 -2.31 -13.14
C MET A 1 7.08 -1.71 -12.45
N ASN A 2 6.13 -2.50 -11.94
CA ASN A 2 4.85 -1.98 -11.44
C ASN A 2 4.64 -2.37 -9.97
N TYR A 3 4.54 -1.35 -9.11
CA TYR A 3 4.51 -1.53 -7.65
C TYR A 3 3.18 -1.06 -7.08
N LEU A 4 2.59 -1.84 -6.16
CA LEU A 4 1.54 -1.35 -5.28
C LEU A 4 2.18 -1.00 -3.94
N LEU A 5 2.09 0.25 -3.51
CA LEU A 5 2.59 0.64 -2.20
C LEU A 5 1.48 0.45 -1.17
N ASP A 6 1.82 -0.25 -0.10
CA ASP A 6 1.01 -0.35 1.11
C ASP A 6 0.92 1.01 1.83
N THR A 7 -0.04 1.16 2.73
CA THR A 7 -0.31 2.41 3.47
C THR A 7 0.89 2.87 4.28
N ASN A 8 1.64 1.93 4.89
CA ASN A 8 2.86 2.25 5.63
C ASN A 8 3.93 2.91 4.72
N GLN A 9 4.07 2.48 3.46
CA GLN A 9 5.06 3.04 2.54
C GLN A 9 4.70 4.46 2.11
N TRP A 10 3.42 4.73 1.87
CA TRP A 10 2.96 6.09 1.61
C TRP A 10 3.24 7.02 2.79
N SER A 11 3.05 6.53 4.01
CA SER A 11 3.36 7.27 5.24
C SER A 11 4.87 7.54 5.36
N TYR A 12 5.71 6.54 5.07
CA TYR A 12 7.17 6.71 5.04
C TYR A 12 7.64 7.73 4.00
N LEU A 13 6.99 7.81 2.84
CA LEU A 13 7.28 8.85 1.85
C LEU A 13 6.91 10.25 2.37
N GLN A 14 5.76 10.40 3.05
CA GLN A 14 5.37 11.67 3.68
C GLN A 14 6.38 12.11 4.75
N GLU A 15 6.91 11.15 5.51
CA GLU A 15 7.90 11.36 6.57
C GLU A 15 9.35 11.49 6.05
N ARG A 16 9.55 11.33 4.74
CA ARG A 16 10.86 11.33 4.08
C ARG A 16 11.83 10.29 4.67
N HIS A 17 11.30 9.10 4.97
CA HIS A 17 12.09 7.99 5.47
C HIS A 17 13.26 7.68 4.53
N GLN A 18 14.49 7.67 5.07
CA GLN A 18 15.70 7.74 4.26
C GLN A 18 15.87 6.54 3.32
N GLN A 19 15.68 5.31 3.81
CA GLN A 19 15.81 4.11 2.96
C GLN A 19 14.75 4.07 1.86
N VAL A 20 13.48 4.34 2.20
CA VAL A 20 12.36 4.28 1.25
C VAL A 20 12.55 5.31 0.13
N VAL A 21 12.95 6.53 0.48
CA VAL A 21 13.27 7.59 -0.50
C VAL A 21 14.50 7.23 -1.34
N ALA A 22 15.51 6.59 -0.75
CA ALA A 22 16.69 6.15 -1.50
C ALA A 22 16.34 5.05 -2.50
N HIS A 23 15.55 4.06 -2.10
CA HIS A 23 15.09 2.97 -2.97
C HIS A 23 14.23 3.52 -4.11
N LEU A 24 13.27 4.39 -3.80
CA LEU A 24 12.44 5.06 -4.79
C LEU A 24 13.27 5.77 -5.88
N ARG A 25 14.37 6.43 -5.51
CA ARG A 25 15.27 7.13 -6.45
C ARG A 25 16.11 6.18 -7.31
N GLN A 26 16.24 4.92 -6.92
CA GLN A 26 16.99 3.91 -7.66
C GLN A 26 16.10 3.11 -8.61
N LEU A 27 14.78 3.30 -8.56
CA LEU A 27 13.88 2.65 -9.49
C LEU A 27 14.16 3.08 -10.94
N PRO A 28 13.97 2.17 -11.92
CA PRO A 28 14.03 2.54 -13.33
C PRO A 28 13.03 3.65 -13.69
N ASP A 29 13.34 4.44 -14.72
CA ASP A 29 12.47 5.53 -15.19
C ASP A 29 11.08 5.06 -15.65
N ASP A 30 10.94 3.78 -16.02
CA ASP A 30 9.68 3.16 -16.41
C ASP A 30 8.92 2.51 -15.24
N ALA A 31 9.40 2.70 -14.01
CA ALA A 31 8.71 2.21 -12.83
C ALA A 31 7.42 3.01 -12.58
N THR A 32 6.34 2.29 -12.28
CA THR A 32 5.04 2.88 -11.97
C THR A 32 4.62 2.51 -10.56
N LEU A 33 4.00 3.47 -9.87
CA LEU A 33 3.57 3.34 -8.48
C LEU A 33 2.06 3.42 -8.41
N PHE A 34 1.43 2.40 -7.87
CA PHE A 34 -0.01 2.33 -7.70
C PHE A 34 -0.36 2.49 -6.22
N MET A 35 -1.51 3.08 -5.98
CA MET A 35 -2.13 3.17 -4.66
C MET A 35 -3.44 2.39 -4.68
N SER A 36 -3.72 1.60 -3.64
CA SER A 36 -5.08 1.07 -3.46
C SER A 36 -6.00 2.16 -2.93
N VAL A 37 -7.26 2.20 -3.37
CA VAL A 37 -8.27 3.08 -2.75
C VAL A 37 -8.44 2.81 -1.25
N VAL A 38 -8.10 1.60 -0.80
CA VAL A 38 -8.09 1.24 0.63
C VAL A 38 -6.97 1.99 1.36
N SER A 39 -5.75 1.99 0.84
CA SER A 39 -4.65 2.78 1.41
C SER A 39 -4.93 4.27 1.37
N GLN A 40 -5.55 4.76 0.30
CA GLN A 40 -6.01 6.15 0.23
C GLN A 40 -6.99 6.48 1.36
N ALA A 41 -7.95 5.59 1.63
CA ALA A 41 -8.94 5.77 2.69
C ALA A 41 -8.28 5.79 4.08
N GLU A 42 -7.25 4.96 4.31
CA GLU A 42 -6.50 4.95 5.58
C GLU A 42 -5.71 6.25 5.79
N LEU A 43 -5.01 6.75 4.76
CA LEU A 43 -4.32 8.04 4.82
C LEU A 43 -5.29 9.19 5.12
N LEU A 44 -6.43 9.23 4.43
CA LEU A 44 -7.46 10.24 4.67
C LEU A 44 -8.06 10.13 6.08
N THR A 45 -8.31 8.91 6.57
CA THR A 45 -8.77 8.69 7.94
C THR A 45 -7.77 9.23 8.95
N GLY A 46 -6.47 9.01 8.73
CA GLY A 46 -5.41 9.58 9.56
C GLY A 46 -5.45 11.10 9.63
N ILE A 47 -5.78 11.77 8.51
CA ILE A 47 -5.95 13.23 8.46
C ILE A 47 -7.20 13.68 9.24
N GLU A 48 -8.34 13.04 9.03
CA GLU A 48 -9.61 13.42 9.66
C GLU A 48 -9.61 13.22 11.18
N LEU A 49 -8.76 12.33 11.71
CA LEU A 49 -8.59 12.13 13.15
C LEU A 49 -7.78 13.23 13.85
N VAL A 50 -7.09 14.11 13.11
CA VAL A 50 -6.26 15.17 13.70
C VAL A 50 -7.12 16.35 14.16
N ALA A 51 -7.19 16.55 15.47
CA ALA A 51 -7.90 17.69 16.06
C ALA A 51 -7.20 19.06 15.88
N ASN A 52 -5.89 19.07 15.59
CA ASN A 52 -5.11 20.30 15.43
C ASN A 52 -5.12 20.77 13.96
N THR A 53 -5.80 21.89 13.70
CA THR A 53 -5.96 22.46 12.35
C THR A 53 -4.63 22.73 11.61
N ARG A 54 -3.56 23.10 12.33
CA ARG A 54 -2.25 23.31 11.71
C ARG A 54 -1.66 22.00 11.22
N ARG A 55 -1.70 20.96 12.05
CA ARG A 55 -1.20 19.62 11.71
C ARG A 55 -2.05 18.97 10.61
N GLU A 56 -3.36 19.14 10.66
CA GLU A 56 -4.27 18.68 9.61
C GLU A 56 -3.89 19.28 8.25
N LYS A 57 -3.70 20.61 8.19
CA LYS A 57 -3.30 21.30 6.95
C LYS A 57 -1.96 20.81 6.41
N GLU A 58 -1.01 20.56 7.29
CA GLU A 58 0.29 19.98 6.94
C GLU A 58 0.13 18.58 6.31
N LEU A 59 -0.61 17.69 6.97
CA LEU A 59 -0.86 16.34 6.47
C LEU A 59 -1.64 16.34 5.15
N ARG A 60 -2.59 17.26 4.95
CA ARG A 60 -3.29 17.42 3.66
C ARG A 60 -2.33 17.84 2.53
N SER A 61 -1.34 18.68 2.84
CA SER A 61 -0.29 19.03 1.86
C SER A 61 0.57 17.82 1.51
N LEU A 62 1.03 17.07 2.52
CA LEU A 62 1.82 15.85 2.32
C LEU A 62 1.04 14.76 1.57
N TYR A 63 -0.27 14.64 1.83
CA TYR A 63 -1.17 13.77 1.08
C TYR A 63 -1.24 14.14 -0.40
N GLN A 64 -1.34 15.43 -0.73
CA GLN A 64 -1.32 15.87 -2.13
C GLN A 64 0.01 15.54 -2.82
N GLU A 65 1.14 15.66 -2.11
CA GLU A 65 2.46 15.28 -2.63
C GLU A 65 2.51 13.79 -3.00
N VAL A 66 2.09 12.89 -2.09
CA VAL A 66 2.12 11.45 -2.37
C VAL A 66 1.09 10.99 -3.40
N ILE A 67 -0.09 11.61 -3.45
CA ILE A 67 -1.08 11.32 -4.49
C ILE A 67 -0.54 11.69 -5.87
N ALA A 68 0.22 12.78 -5.98
CA ALA A 68 0.86 13.17 -7.22
C ALA A 68 1.98 12.20 -7.66
N MET A 69 2.51 11.38 -6.75
CA MET A 69 3.48 10.33 -7.06
C MET A 69 2.82 9.03 -7.54
N ALA A 70 1.55 8.79 -7.19
CA ALA A 70 0.81 7.63 -7.65
C ALA A 70 0.44 7.77 -9.13
N THR A 71 0.84 6.79 -9.94
CA THR A 71 0.43 6.64 -11.35
C THR A 71 -1.09 6.49 -11.46
N GLU A 72 -1.68 5.67 -10.60
CA GLU A 72 -3.13 5.46 -10.54
C GLU A 72 -3.55 5.01 -9.14
N ILE A 73 -4.77 5.39 -8.74
CA ILE A 73 -5.44 4.87 -7.55
C ILE A 73 -6.42 3.79 -7.98
N LEU A 74 -6.13 2.55 -7.63
CA LEU A 74 -6.87 1.37 -8.07
C LEU A 74 -8.15 1.18 -7.24
N PRO A 75 -9.34 1.15 -7.88
CA PRO A 75 -10.59 0.90 -7.18
C PRO A 75 -10.75 -0.59 -6.85
N VAL A 76 -11.57 -0.90 -5.84
CA VAL A 76 -12.00 -2.28 -5.61
C VAL A 76 -13.00 -2.69 -6.69
N THR A 77 -12.68 -3.76 -7.40
CA THR A 77 -13.51 -4.34 -8.47
C THR A 77 -13.96 -5.76 -8.12
N SER A 78 -14.90 -6.33 -8.89
CA SER A 78 -15.30 -7.73 -8.71
C SER A 78 -14.14 -8.72 -8.90
N GLY A 79 -13.15 -8.39 -9.75
CA GLY A 79 -11.94 -9.19 -9.90
C GLY A 79 -11.08 -9.21 -8.64
N ILE A 80 -10.93 -8.04 -8.00
CA ILE A 80 -10.23 -7.92 -6.71
C ILE A 80 -11.01 -8.64 -5.61
N ALA A 81 -12.35 -8.53 -5.57
CA ALA A 81 -13.17 -9.26 -4.61
C ALA A 81 -13.02 -10.79 -4.71
N LEU A 82 -12.85 -11.32 -5.92
CA LEU A 82 -12.55 -12.74 -6.12
C LEU A 82 -11.19 -13.13 -5.54
N GLN A 83 -10.15 -12.31 -5.73
CA GLN A 83 -8.83 -12.55 -5.14
C GLN A 83 -8.89 -12.45 -3.61
N PHE A 84 -9.55 -11.44 -3.07
CA PHE A 84 -9.79 -11.27 -1.63
C PHE A 84 -10.38 -12.54 -1.02
N ALA A 85 -11.46 -13.08 -1.60
CA ALA A 85 -12.13 -14.26 -1.07
C ALA A 85 -11.19 -15.48 -1.02
N LYS A 86 -10.36 -15.67 -2.06
CA LYS A 86 -9.37 -16.75 -2.12
C LYS A 86 -8.31 -16.61 -1.04
N ILE A 87 -7.72 -15.41 -0.91
CA ILE A 87 -6.68 -15.10 0.09
C ILE A 87 -7.24 -15.30 1.49
N HIS A 88 -8.38 -14.67 1.80
CA HIS A 88 -9.00 -14.72 3.12
C HIS A 88 -9.35 -16.16 3.53
N ALA A 89 -9.93 -16.95 2.62
CA ALA A 89 -10.24 -18.36 2.89
C ALA A 89 -8.98 -19.22 3.08
N ALA A 90 -7.91 -18.95 2.33
CA ALA A 90 -6.63 -19.65 2.49
C ALA A 90 -5.97 -19.33 3.84
N LEU A 91 -5.88 -18.05 4.20
CA LEU A 91 -5.33 -17.58 5.48
C LEU A 91 -6.09 -18.13 6.68
N ARG A 92 -7.44 -18.14 6.62
CA ARG A 92 -8.29 -18.75 7.66
C ARG A 92 -8.01 -20.24 7.83
N ARG A 93 -7.92 -20.99 6.73
CA ARG A 93 -7.60 -22.44 6.78
C ARG A 93 -6.20 -22.70 7.34
N LYS A 94 -5.24 -21.80 7.10
CA LYS A 94 -3.87 -21.87 7.64
C LYS A 94 -3.75 -21.41 9.10
N GLY A 95 -4.81 -20.87 9.70
CA GLY A 95 -4.76 -20.30 11.05
C GLY A 95 -3.88 -19.05 11.16
N ARG A 96 -3.72 -18.30 10.06
CA ARG A 96 -2.92 -17.07 9.99
C ARG A 96 -3.80 -15.88 9.57
N PRO A 97 -4.70 -15.39 10.44
CA PRO A 97 -5.53 -14.24 10.09
C PRO A 97 -4.65 -13.01 9.85
N VAL A 98 -5.02 -12.25 8.82
CA VAL A 98 -4.45 -10.93 8.47
C VAL A 98 -5.59 -9.92 8.55
N GLU A 99 -5.27 -8.66 8.77
CA GLU A 99 -6.25 -7.57 8.84
C GLU A 99 -7.01 -7.45 7.49
N THR A 100 -8.26 -6.97 7.53
CA THR A 100 -9.14 -7.04 6.35
C THR A 100 -8.71 -6.09 5.24
N ASN A 101 -8.26 -4.88 5.56
CA ASN A 101 -7.75 -3.92 4.60
C ASN A 101 -6.44 -4.41 3.96
N ASP A 102 -5.55 -5.03 4.75
CA ASP A 102 -4.34 -5.68 4.23
C ASP A 102 -4.69 -6.74 3.18
N ILE A 103 -5.73 -7.56 3.41
CA ILE A 103 -6.18 -8.54 2.41
C ILE A 103 -6.70 -7.84 1.13
N TRP A 104 -7.38 -6.70 1.24
CA TRP A 104 -7.81 -5.93 0.07
C TRP A 104 -6.63 -5.37 -0.73
N ILE A 105 -5.59 -4.89 -0.04
CA ILE A 105 -4.37 -4.39 -0.67
C ILE A 105 -3.64 -5.55 -1.39
N ALA A 106 -3.45 -6.69 -0.72
CA ALA A 106 -2.87 -7.88 -1.33
C ALA A 106 -3.67 -8.41 -2.53
N ALA A 107 -5.00 -8.42 -2.42
CA ALA A 107 -5.90 -8.81 -3.51
C ALA A 107 -5.78 -7.88 -4.71
N THR A 108 -5.60 -6.59 -4.47
CA THR A 108 -5.37 -5.57 -5.51
C THR A 108 -4.04 -5.84 -6.23
N ALA A 109 -2.95 -6.08 -5.48
CA ALA A 109 -1.66 -6.41 -6.06
C ALA A 109 -1.74 -7.67 -6.95
N LEU A 110 -2.35 -8.74 -6.45
CA LEU A 110 -2.50 -9.99 -7.20
C LEU A 110 -3.40 -9.86 -8.44
N ALA A 111 -4.49 -9.09 -8.36
CA ALA A 111 -5.38 -8.90 -9.50
C ALA A 111 -4.71 -8.14 -10.66
N HIS A 112 -3.74 -7.28 -10.34
CA HIS A 112 -3.03 -6.44 -11.31
C HIS A 112 -1.59 -6.93 -11.61
N ASN A 113 -1.16 -8.06 -11.05
CA ASN A 113 0.21 -8.59 -11.14
C ASN A 113 1.28 -7.56 -10.71
N LEU A 114 1.04 -6.87 -9.59
CA LEU A 114 1.93 -5.86 -9.03
C LEU A 114 2.81 -6.44 -7.92
N ILE A 115 4.00 -5.86 -7.75
CA ILE A 115 4.85 -6.12 -6.58
C ILE A 115 4.31 -5.28 -5.43
N LEU A 116 3.93 -5.91 -4.32
CA LEU A 116 3.51 -5.20 -3.11
C LEU A 116 4.75 -4.72 -2.34
N VAL A 117 4.83 -3.42 -2.10
CA VAL A 117 5.87 -2.83 -1.24
C VAL A 117 5.27 -2.62 0.14
N THR A 118 5.80 -3.28 1.16
CA THR A 118 5.34 -3.19 2.55
C THR A 118 6.44 -3.60 3.52
N SER A 119 6.41 -3.06 4.73
CA SER A 119 7.24 -3.50 5.86
C SER A 119 6.57 -4.56 6.73
N ASP A 120 5.33 -4.96 6.41
CA ASP A 120 4.56 -5.91 7.21
C ASP A 120 4.83 -7.37 6.79
N GLU A 121 5.46 -8.15 7.67
CA GLU A 121 5.88 -9.51 7.35
C GLU A 121 4.71 -10.47 7.07
N HIS A 122 3.50 -10.17 7.57
CA HIS A 122 2.35 -11.06 7.44
C HIS A 122 1.90 -11.24 5.98
N PHE A 123 2.23 -10.29 5.08
CA PHE A 123 1.93 -10.40 3.64
C PHE A 123 2.67 -11.58 2.99
N ARG A 124 3.81 -11.99 3.55
CA ARG A 124 4.57 -13.18 3.09
C ARG A 124 3.82 -14.49 3.29
N TYR A 125 2.71 -14.50 4.02
CA TYR A 125 1.85 -15.68 4.19
C TYR A 125 0.85 -15.89 3.05
N ILE A 126 0.74 -14.91 2.13
CA ILE A 126 -0.18 -14.91 1.00
C ILE A 126 0.51 -15.56 -0.20
N ASP A 127 -0.04 -16.68 -0.66
CA ASP A 127 0.56 -17.45 -1.75
C ASP A 127 0.49 -16.66 -3.08
N GLY A 128 1.62 -16.62 -3.80
CA GLY A 128 1.72 -15.98 -5.11
C GLY A 128 1.90 -14.45 -5.09
N LEU A 129 1.90 -13.83 -3.90
CA LEU A 129 2.13 -12.40 -3.75
C LEU A 129 3.64 -12.09 -3.78
N SER A 130 4.07 -11.27 -4.73
CA SER A 130 5.43 -10.71 -4.74
C SER A 130 5.50 -9.55 -3.75
N VAL A 131 6.44 -9.61 -2.81
CA VAL A 131 6.59 -8.62 -1.74
C VAL A 131 8.02 -8.09 -1.71
N GLU A 132 8.16 -6.77 -1.61
CA GLU A 132 9.42 -6.06 -1.33
C GLU A 132 9.27 -5.20 -0.08
N ASP A 133 10.37 -5.04 0.66
CA ASP A 133 10.44 -4.14 1.80
C ASP A 133 11.55 -3.11 1.54
N TRP A 134 11.17 -1.87 1.26
CA TRP A 134 12.10 -0.77 0.99
C TRP A 134 12.68 -0.12 2.26
N THR A 135 12.34 -0.64 3.44
CA THR A 135 12.93 -0.18 4.71
C THR A 135 14.23 -0.91 5.05
N GLN A 136 14.50 -2.04 4.39
CA GLN A 136 15.69 -2.87 4.57
C GLN A 136 16.73 -2.60 3.48
N GLU A 137 17.99 -2.95 3.75
CA GLU A 137 19.10 -2.90 2.77
C GLU A 137 19.07 -4.07 1.77
#